data_AF-A0A2J6WWK5-F1
#
_entry.id   AF-A0A2J6WWK5-F1
#
_cell.length_a   1.000
_cell.length_b   1.000
_cell.length_c   1.000
_cell.angle_alpha   90.00
_cell.angle_beta   90.00
_cell.angle_gamma   90.00
#
_symmetry.space_group_name_H-M   'P 1'
#
loop_
_entity.id
_entity.type
_entity.pdbx_description
1 polymer ?
#
loop_
_entity_poly.entity_id
_entity_poly.type
_entity_poly.pdbx_seq_one_letter_code
_entity_poly.pdbx_strand_id
1 'polypeptide(L)'
;MNRDYVFIGISIILAYLFLFFTPYPWTGIFAAIPLFKLTVKRAALAGFFIGFSTIIIYIIYPMAPLFKLSSILGTATGMPGIVLIIIYPLIYGLTMMLSALLFSDLTKK
;
A
#
# COMPACT_ATOMS: atom_id res chain seq x y z
N MET A 1 22.78 -13.65 4.39
CA MET A 1 21.37 -13.22 4.47
C MET A 1 20.98 -12.60 3.13
N ASN A 2 19.88 -13.02 2.52
CA ASN A 2 19.47 -12.50 1.22
C ASN A 2 19.15 -11.00 1.37
N ARG A 3 19.91 -10.12 0.70
CA ARG A 3 19.80 -8.66 0.90
C ARG A 3 18.40 -8.13 0.57
N ASP A 4 17.66 -8.84 -0.28
CA ASP A 4 16.26 -8.59 -0.64
C ASP A 4 15.35 -8.35 0.59
N TYR A 5 15.50 -9.14 1.66
CA TYR A 5 14.66 -9.02 2.84
C TYR A 5 14.84 -7.69 3.57
N VAL A 6 16.05 -7.13 3.54
CA VAL A 6 16.34 -5.83 4.17
C VAL A 6 15.61 -4.72 3.44
N PHE A 7 15.63 -4.74 2.10
CA PHE A 7 14.92 -3.74 1.28
C PHE A 7 13.40 -3.83 1.45
N ILE A 8 12.85 -5.04 1.48
CA ILE A 8 11.43 -5.26 1.77
C ILE A 8 11.09 -4.72 3.17
N GLY A 9 11.92 -5.03 4.18
CA GLY A 9 11.71 -4.54 5.55
C GLY A 9 11.71 -3.02 5.64
N ILE A 10 12.64 -2.34 4.97
CA ILE A 10 12.67 -0.86 4.92
C ILE A 10 11.41 -0.32 4.24
N SER A 11 10.97 -0.90 3.12
CA SER A 11 9.74 -0.48 2.45
C SER A 11 8.50 -0.65 3.30
N ILE A 12 8.40 -1.74 4.08
CA ILE A 12 7.32 -1.93 5.05
C ILE A 12 7.34 -0.80 6.08
N ILE A 13 8.49 -0.55 6.71
CA ILE A 13 8.62 0.51 7.73
C ILE A 13 8.20 1.87 7.14
N LEU A 14 8.67 2.21 5.94
CA LEU A 14 8.30 3.46 5.27
C LEU A 14 6.80 3.52 4.95
N ALA A 15 6.20 2.45 4.43
CA ALA A 15 4.78 2.43 4.11
C ALA A 15 3.91 2.71 5.34
N TYR A 16 4.23 2.07 6.48
CA TYR A 16 3.50 2.31 7.72
C TYR A 16 3.79 3.70 8.31
N LEU A 17 5.04 4.18 8.28
CA LEU A 17 5.35 5.55 8.71
C LEU A 17 4.53 6.57 7.91
N PHE A 18 4.52 6.47 6.58
CA PHE A 18 3.72 7.38 5.76
C PHE A 18 2.23 7.25 6.05
N LEU A 19 1.72 6.05 6.28
CA LEU A 19 0.30 5.90 6.59
C LEU A 19 -0.09 6.55 7.92
N PHE A 20 0.79 6.54 8.93
CA PHE A 20 0.53 7.20 10.22
C PHE A 20 0.69 8.73 10.16
N PHE A 21 1.69 9.25 9.45
CA PHE A 21 1.99 10.69 9.44
C PHE A 21 1.33 11.45 8.28
N THR A 22 1.14 10.79 7.13
CA THR A 22 0.74 11.40 5.85
C THR A 22 -0.11 10.42 5.04
N PRO A 23 -1.39 10.19 5.40
CA PRO A 23 -2.21 9.07 4.90
C PRO A 23 -2.71 9.23 3.45
N TYR A 24 -1.88 9.72 2.54
CA TYR A 24 -2.20 9.87 1.12
C TYR A 24 -1.64 8.70 0.28
N PRO A 25 -2.40 8.20 -0.73
CA PRO A 25 -1.95 7.09 -1.57
C PRO A 25 -0.65 7.33 -2.32
N TRP A 26 -0.37 8.58 -2.72
CA TRP A 26 0.85 8.94 -3.44
C TRP A 26 2.13 8.72 -2.60
N THR A 27 2.03 8.63 -1.27
CA THR A 27 3.19 8.31 -0.43
C THR A 27 3.74 6.90 -0.67
N GLY A 28 2.92 6.00 -1.23
CA GLY A 28 3.35 4.69 -1.70
C GLY A 28 4.48 4.76 -2.74
N ILE A 29 4.58 5.86 -3.49
CA ILE A 29 5.69 6.09 -4.43
C ILE A 29 7.02 6.07 -3.68
N PHE A 30 7.11 6.80 -2.56
CA PHE A 30 8.33 6.90 -1.77
C PHE A 30 8.62 5.62 -0.99
N ALA A 31 7.56 4.97 -0.47
CA ALA A 31 7.70 3.67 0.20
C ALA A 31 8.23 2.57 -0.73
N ALA A 32 8.00 2.69 -2.04
CA ALA A 32 8.48 1.71 -3.03
C ALA A 32 9.94 1.89 -3.43
N ILE A 33 10.59 3.02 -3.09
CA ILE A 33 11.98 3.31 -3.49
C ILE A 33 12.93 2.16 -3.13
N PRO A 34 12.99 1.65 -1.88
CA PRO A 34 13.91 0.57 -1.51
C PRO A 34 13.76 -0.70 -2.37
N LEU A 35 12.60 -0.93 -2.99
CA LEU A 35 12.32 -2.13 -3.77
C LEU A 35 13.08 -2.19 -5.11
N PHE A 36 13.76 -1.11 -5.50
CA PHE A 36 14.53 -1.05 -6.75
C PHE A 36 15.57 -2.17 -6.91
N LYS A 37 16.10 -2.69 -5.79
CA LYS A 37 17.11 -3.77 -5.81
C LYS A 37 16.54 -5.14 -6.16
N LEU A 38 15.23 -5.34 -6.04
CA LEU A 38 14.58 -6.62 -6.34
C LEU A 38 14.51 -6.85 -7.85
N THR A 39 14.19 -8.07 -8.30
CA THR A 39 13.83 -8.30 -9.72
C THR A 39 12.48 -7.66 -10.02
N VAL A 40 12.26 -7.20 -11.26
CA VAL A 40 11.04 -6.50 -11.69
C VAL A 40 9.77 -7.19 -11.19
N LYS A 41 9.67 -8.53 -11.39
CA LYS A 41 8.54 -9.33 -10.90
C LYS A 41 8.41 -9.33 -9.36
N ARG A 42 9.53 -9.48 -8.63
CA ARG A 42 9.53 -9.48 -7.16
C ARG A 42 9.25 -8.09 -6.58
N ALA A 43 9.75 -7.03 -7.20
CA ALA A 43 9.51 -5.65 -6.83
C ALA A 43 8.02 -5.31 -6.96
N ALA A 44 7.39 -5.70 -8.07
CA ALA A 44 5.96 -5.51 -8.29
C ALA A 44 5.12 -6.21 -7.22
N LEU A 45 5.35 -7.51 -7.02
CA LEU A 45 4.61 -8.30 -6.02
C LEU A 45 4.84 -7.77 -4.61
N ALA A 46 6.09 -7.50 -4.23
CA ALA A 46 6.42 -6.94 -2.92
C ALA A 46 5.72 -5.58 -2.72
N GLY A 47 5.81 -4.68 -3.70
CA GLY A 47 5.14 -3.37 -3.64
C GLY A 47 3.63 -3.50 -3.46
N PHE A 48 2.99 -4.37 -4.26
CA PHE A 48 1.55 -4.62 -4.13
C PHE A 48 1.17 -5.15 -2.75
N PHE A 49 1.84 -6.22 -2.28
CA PHE A 49 1.50 -6.85 -1.00
C PHE A 49 1.80 -5.95 0.20
N ILE A 50 2.91 -5.19 0.19
CA ILE A 50 3.22 -4.21 1.24
C ILE A 50 2.17 -3.11 1.26
N GLY A 51 1.79 -2.58 0.09
CA GLY A 51 0.81 -1.51 0.05
C GLY A 51 -0.61 -2.00 0.38
N PHE A 52 -0.97 -3.22 -0.01
CA PHE A 52 -2.25 -3.82 0.34
C PHE A 52 -2.31 -4.24 1.82
N SER A 53 -1.18 -4.57 2.47
CA SER A 53 -1.16 -4.91 3.90
C SER A 53 -1.56 -3.75 4.81
N THR A 54 -1.65 -2.53 4.27
CA THR A 54 -2.21 -1.38 4.98
C THR A 54 -3.66 -1.59 5.42
N ILE A 55 -4.39 -2.54 4.82
CA ILE A 55 -5.72 -2.97 5.30
C ILE A 55 -5.71 -3.42 6.77
N ILE A 56 -4.56 -3.87 7.29
CA ILE A 56 -4.37 -4.27 8.69
C ILE A 56 -4.58 -3.08 9.66
N ILE A 57 -4.38 -1.84 9.23
CA ILE A 57 -4.67 -0.67 10.06
C ILE A 57 -6.14 -0.62 10.47
N TYR A 58 -7.05 -1.15 9.66
CA TYR A 58 -8.47 -1.21 10.02
C TYR A 58 -8.75 -2.13 11.21
N ILE A 59 -7.84 -3.05 11.55
CA ILE A 59 -7.94 -3.85 12.78
C ILE A 59 -7.67 -2.99 14.02
N ILE A 60 -6.83 -1.97 13.89
CA ILE A 60 -6.46 -1.05 14.98
C ILE A 60 -7.53 0.04 15.15
N TYR A 61 -8.19 0.43 14.06
CA TYR A 61 -9.31 1.36 14.12
C TYR A 61 -10.57 0.70 14.71
N PRO A 62 -11.39 1.43 15.47
CA PRO A 62 -12.67 0.92 15.93
C PRO A 62 -13.54 0.60 14.69
N MET A 63 -13.81 -0.69 14.49
CA MET A 63 -14.50 -1.21 13.30
C MET A 63 -15.93 -0.68 13.17
N ALA A 64 -16.65 -0.52 14.28
CA ALA A 64 -18.03 -0.03 14.26
C ALA A 64 -18.17 1.38 13.64
N PRO A 65 -17.36 2.39 14.04
CA PRO A 65 -17.27 3.66 13.35
C PRO A 65 -16.94 3.55 11.86
N LEU A 66 -15.96 2.70 11.49
CA LEU A 66 -15.55 2.52 10.09
C LEU A 66 -16.70 1.97 9.22
N PHE A 67 -17.40 0.95 9.71
CA PHE A 67 -18.57 0.38 9.02
C PHE A 67 -19.75 1.36 8.95
N LYS A 68 -19.97 2.14 10.01
CA LYS A 68 -21.02 3.17 9.99
C LYS A 68 -20.71 4.23 8.93
N LEU A 69 -19.47 4.70 8.88
CA LEU A 69 -19.04 5.68 7.89
C LEU A 69 -19.13 5.12 6.46
N SER A 70 -18.65 3.89 6.26
CA SER A 70 -18.67 3.24 4.95
C SER A 70 -20.09 2.94 4.48
N SER A 71 -21.03 2.65 5.39
CA SER A 71 -22.46 2.49 5.07
C SER A 71 -23.09 3.81 4.64
N ILE A 72 -22.79 4.92 5.31
CA ILE A 72 -23.32 6.25 4.97
C ILE A 72 -22.78 6.71 3.62
N LEU A 73 -21.47 6.54 3.39
CA LEU A 73 -20.86 6.84 2.09
C LEU A 73 -21.37 5.90 1.00
N GLY A 74 -21.62 4.63 1.35
CA GLY A 74 -22.15 3.64 0.43
C GLY A 74 -23.54 4.00 -0.08
N THR A 75 -24.44 4.44 0.79
CA THR A 75 -25.76 4.94 0.36
C THR A 75 -25.67 6.21 -0.48
N ALA A 76 -24.72 7.11 -0.18
CA ALA A 76 -24.52 8.33 -0.96
C ALA A 76 -23.92 8.08 -2.36
N THR A 77 -23.02 7.10 -2.48
CA THR A 77 -22.30 6.78 -3.72
C THR A 77 -22.93 5.66 -4.54
N GLY A 78 -23.90 4.94 -3.98
CA GLY A 78 -24.46 3.72 -4.56
C GLY A 78 -23.50 2.52 -4.52
N MET A 79 -22.36 2.65 -3.82
CA MET A 79 -21.36 1.58 -3.72
C MET A 79 -21.53 0.78 -2.41
N PRO A 80 -21.24 -0.52 -2.40
CA PRO A 80 -21.19 -1.28 -1.15
C PRO A 80 -20.10 -0.71 -0.23
N GLY A 81 -20.41 -0.47 1.05
CA GLY A 81 -19.46 0.10 2.01
C GLY A 81 -18.15 -0.70 2.15
N ILE A 82 -18.20 -2.02 1.93
CA ILE A 82 -17.01 -2.88 1.90
C ILE A 82 -16.02 -2.49 0.78
N VAL A 83 -16.53 -2.06 -0.38
CA VAL A 83 -15.69 -1.60 -1.50
C VAL A 83 -14.95 -0.34 -1.10
N LEU A 84 -15.62 0.58 -0.39
CA LEU A 84 -15.02 1.82 0.08
C LEU A 84 -13.91 1.57 1.12
N ILE A 85 -14.01 0.51 1.91
CA ILE A 85 -12.95 0.12 2.86
C ILE A 85 -11.74 -0.46 2.10
N ILE A 86 -11.97 -1.26 1.06
CA ILE A 86 -10.91 -1.94 0.30
C ILE A 86 -10.22 -1.00 -0.69
N ILE A 87 -10.90 0.06 -1.15
CA ILE A 87 -10.39 0.92 -2.22
C ILE A 87 -9.07 1.58 -1.86
N TYR A 88 -8.89 2.00 -0.61
CA TYR A 88 -7.69 2.70 -0.19
C TYR A 88 -6.46 1.77 -0.18
N PRO A 89 -6.46 0.61 0.52
CA PRO A 89 -5.35 -0.35 0.44
C PRO A 89 -5.07 -0.81 -0.98
N LEU A 90 -6.11 -0.94 -1.82
CA LEU A 90 -5.95 -1.33 -3.22
C LEU A 90 -5.21 -0.24 -4.03
N ILE A 91 -5.63 1.02 -3.93
CA ILE A 91 -4.96 2.14 -4.62
C ILE A 91 -3.53 2.29 -4.10
N TYR A 92 -3.31 2.20 -2.79
CA TYR A 92 -1.99 2.27 -2.19
C TYR A 92 -1.08 1.14 -2.69
N GLY A 93 -1.58 -0.11 -2.70
CA GLY A 93 -0.89 -1.28 -3.25
C GLY A 93 -0.54 -1.15 -4.73
N LEU A 94 -1.49 -0.70 -5.56
CA LEU A 94 -1.25 -0.47 -6.99
C LEU A 94 -0.21 0.64 -7.21
N THR A 95 -0.25 1.71 -6.43
CA THR A 95 0.72 2.80 -6.50
C THR A 95 2.13 2.28 -6.16
N MET A 96 2.27 1.55 -5.06
CA MET A 96 3.55 0.92 -4.69
C MET A 96 4.03 -0.06 -5.75
N MET A 97 3.14 -0.90 -6.30
CA MET A 97 3.50 -1.88 -7.35
C MET A 97 4.06 -1.19 -8.59
N LEU A 98 3.37 -0.17 -9.10
CA LEU A 98 3.78 0.57 -10.30
C LEU A 98 5.08 1.34 -10.05
N SER A 99 5.23 1.97 -8.89
CA SER A 99 6.48 2.66 -8.53
C SER A 99 7.65 1.68 -8.38
N ALA A 100 7.43 0.53 -7.73
CA ALA A 100 8.46 -0.50 -7.58
C ALA A 100 8.90 -1.07 -8.93
N LEU A 101 7.95 -1.27 -9.86
CA LEU A 101 8.24 -1.65 -11.25
C LEU A 101 9.15 -0.61 -11.93
N LEU A 102 8.77 0.67 -11.86
CA LEU A 102 9.53 1.76 -12.47
C LEU A 102 10.96 1.84 -11.91
N PHE A 103 11.14 1.84 -10.58
CA PHE A 103 12.47 1.93 -9.98
C PHE A 103 13.33 0.69 -10.27
N SER A 104 12.72 -0.50 -10.27
CA SER A 104 13.44 -1.74 -10.58
C SER A 104 13.82 -1.86 -12.07
N ASP A 105 13.05 -1.28 -13.00
CA ASP A 105 13.39 -1.30 -14.43
C ASP A 105 14.49 -0.28 -14.74
N LEU A 106 14.37 0.94 -14.19
CA LEU A 106 15.33 2.03 -14.40
C LEU A 106 16.75 1.72 -13.91
N THR A 107 16.90 0.84 -12.92
CA THR A 107 18.20 0.52 -12.32
C THR A 107 18.88 -0.72 -12.91
N LYS A 108 18.23 -1.40 -13.87
CA LYS A 108 18.73 -2.62 -14.51
C LYS A 108 18.98 -2.49 -16.01
N LYS A 109 18.62 -1.34 -16.58
CA LYS A 109 19.12 -0.86 -17.87
C LYS A 109 20.46 -0.18 -17.64
#